data_AF-A0A167E2E3-F1
#
_entry.id   AF-A0A167E2E3-F1
#
_cell.length_a   1.000
_cell.length_b   1.000
_cell.length_c   1.000
_cell.angle_alpha   90.00
_cell.angle_beta   90.00
_cell.angle_gamma   90.00
#
_symmetry.space_group_name_H-M   'P 1'
#
loop_
_entity.id
_entity.type
_entity.pdbx_description
1 polymer ?
#
loop_
_entity_poly.entity_id
_entity_poly.type
_entity_poly.pdbx_seq_one_letter_code
_entity_poly.pdbx_strand_id
1 'polypeptide(L)'
;MNQYDAQIKLMDDQVALLATQGQMNSVGLFITNIGSEVWYAYDRENPILVGYHYNDDQGVLREGLRTKLPYNLAPGDSVLLKCSFILETKAKDVILHWDLVHENKSWFEAYGSTILTVSVNLSDKFIQGNVLHEDTAIICENISKRFKMYPKNSSKIKEFLSLGIKKGHQDFWALKNLSFEVKKGETYGIVGFNGSGKSTLLSILAQTKQPTQGQFEVNGRIAALLELGAGFHPELTGRQNVMYNSYLYGIPSYEIEDKMEDIKEFASIGDFFDKPVKSYSSGMYVRLAFALAIHVDPDVLIIDEALAVGDEVFQRKCYSKFEEFKALGKTIILVTHDLNAVRALCDRVAIIYDGNLIFEGNSNDVVNYYQKMSLTANLQMSDQLTTEVNEIRYGNGKARIVEYKLTDELKNESTVFKTGEKINIHLKAEVSDTINVPVVGVIIKTINGIEVFGTNTKILGCESTTVVKGNMICSEISLPMYLNEGTYFLTLGITDQSNGETVTVDRMIDVTFIRVVSETKSIGLVNLNLGGEAKIDVK
;
A
#
# COMPACT_ATOMS: atom_id res chain seq x y z
N MET A 1 -31.76 -4.60 -13.34
CA MET A 1 -30.31 -4.39 -13.28
C MET A 1 -29.67 -5.46 -14.14
N ASN A 2 -28.89 -5.07 -15.14
CA ASN A 2 -28.11 -6.04 -15.91
C ASN A 2 -26.94 -6.55 -15.06
N GLN A 3 -26.45 -7.76 -15.32
CA GLN A 3 -25.37 -8.35 -14.53
C GLN A 3 -24.09 -7.49 -14.53
N TYR A 4 -23.75 -6.94 -15.70
CA TYR A 4 -22.57 -6.11 -15.94
C TYR A 4 -23.01 -4.73 -16.41
N ASP A 5 -23.40 -3.89 -15.46
CA ASP A 5 -23.81 -2.51 -15.71
C ASP A 5 -22.92 -1.56 -14.91
N ALA A 6 -22.31 -0.58 -15.59
CA ALA A 6 -21.30 0.28 -15.02
C ALA A 6 -21.65 1.75 -15.21
N GLN A 7 -21.38 2.53 -14.17
CA GLN A 7 -21.35 3.98 -14.26
C GLN A 7 -19.90 4.46 -14.21
N ILE A 8 -19.43 5.04 -15.31
CA ILE A 8 -18.10 5.65 -15.42
C ILE A 8 -18.29 7.17 -15.49
N LYS A 9 -17.57 7.91 -14.64
CA LYS A 9 -17.57 9.38 -14.58
C LYS A 9 -16.14 9.91 -14.56
N LEU A 10 -15.92 11.09 -15.12
CA LEU A 10 -14.66 11.81 -14.94
C LEU A 10 -14.53 12.29 -13.49
N MET A 11 -13.31 12.28 -12.96
CA MET A 11 -13.01 12.87 -11.65
C MET A 11 -13.17 14.40 -11.66
N ASP A 12 -12.76 15.05 -12.75
CA ASP A 12 -12.91 16.49 -12.97
C ASP A 12 -14.01 16.76 -14.01
N ASP A 13 -14.90 17.72 -13.74
CA ASP A 13 -16.01 18.14 -14.63
C ASP A 13 -15.54 18.88 -15.91
N GLN A 14 -14.28 18.72 -16.31
CA GLN A 14 -13.74 19.38 -17.51
C GLN A 14 -14.34 18.78 -18.78
N VAL A 15 -14.81 19.67 -19.67
CA VAL A 15 -15.55 19.32 -20.89
C VAL A 15 -14.64 18.74 -22.00
N ALA A 16 -13.32 18.98 -21.94
CA ALA A 16 -12.35 18.45 -22.90
C ALA A 16 -10.98 18.16 -22.25
N LEU A 17 -10.41 17.00 -22.54
CA LEU A 17 -9.06 16.63 -22.10
C LEU A 17 -8.02 17.10 -23.12
N LEU A 18 -6.86 17.54 -22.64
CA LEU A 18 -5.70 17.83 -23.47
C LEU A 18 -4.75 16.64 -23.47
N ALA A 19 -4.32 16.20 -24.65
CA ALA A 19 -3.38 15.08 -24.78
C ALA A 19 -2.27 15.37 -25.80
N THR A 20 -1.14 14.70 -25.63
CA THR A 20 -0.02 14.73 -26.58
C THR A 20 0.00 13.45 -27.41
N GLN A 21 0.12 13.62 -28.73
CA GLN A 21 0.13 12.51 -29.69
C GLN A 21 1.31 11.54 -29.42
N GLY A 22 1.03 10.24 -29.47
CA GLY A 22 2.05 9.18 -29.34
C GLY A 22 2.69 9.07 -27.96
N GLN A 23 2.20 9.81 -26.96
CA GLN A 23 2.65 9.73 -25.58
C GLN A 23 1.58 9.10 -24.68
N MET A 24 2.02 8.63 -23.52
CA MET A 24 1.12 8.09 -22.50
C MET A 24 0.55 9.23 -21.67
N ASN A 25 -0.74 9.47 -21.87
CA ASN A 25 -1.57 10.43 -21.14
C ASN A 25 -2.34 9.68 -20.04
N SER A 26 -2.95 10.39 -19.09
CA SER A 26 -3.75 9.77 -18.04
C SER A 26 -4.99 10.58 -17.69
N VAL A 27 -6.05 9.90 -17.27
CA VAL A 27 -7.30 10.51 -16.80
C VAL A 27 -7.77 9.84 -15.52
N GLY A 28 -8.32 10.62 -14.58
CA GLY A 28 -8.98 10.10 -13.38
C GLY A 28 -10.43 9.73 -13.67
N LEU A 29 -10.80 8.47 -13.46
CA LEU A 29 -12.15 7.94 -13.68
C LEU A 29 -12.73 7.39 -12.38
N PHE A 30 -13.93 7.85 -12.03
CA PHE A 30 -14.79 7.20 -11.05
C PHE A 30 -15.59 6.09 -11.74
N ILE A 31 -15.40 4.87 -11.27
CA ILE A 31 -16.08 3.69 -11.78
C ILE A 31 -16.95 3.15 -10.67
N THR A 32 -18.24 2.97 -10.93
CA THR A 32 -19.22 2.43 -9.98
C THR A 32 -19.88 1.21 -10.57
N ASN A 33 -19.92 0.13 -9.81
CA ASN A 33 -20.68 -1.05 -10.18
C ASN A 33 -22.15 -0.82 -9.85
N ILE A 34 -23.00 -0.67 -10.88
CA ILE A 34 -24.46 -0.54 -10.75
C ILE A 34 -25.18 -1.82 -11.19
N GLY A 35 -24.43 -2.85 -11.57
CA GLY A 35 -24.91 -4.17 -11.92
C GLY A 35 -25.25 -5.02 -10.70
N SER A 36 -25.61 -6.28 -10.95
CA SER A 36 -25.98 -7.22 -9.89
C SER A 36 -24.86 -8.18 -9.46
N GLU A 37 -23.75 -8.24 -10.20
CA GLU A 37 -22.63 -9.16 -9.94
C GLU A 37 -21.39 -8.42 -9.42
N VAL A 38 -20.56 -9.12 -8.63
CA VAL A 38 -19.24 -8.63 -8.23
C VAL A 38 -18.28 -8.68 -9.43
N TRP A 39 -17.53 -7.61 -9.64
CA TRP A 39 -16.52 -7.56 -10.69
C TRP A 39 -15.18 -8.05 -10.18
N TYR A 40 -14.68 -9.15 -10.75
CA TYR A 40 -13.42 -9.75 -10.34
C TYR A 40 -12.24 -9.13 -11.12
N ALA A 41 -11.55 -8.18 -10.48
CA ALA A 41 -10.46 -7.39 -11.05
C ALA A 41 -9.23 -8.21 -11.48
N TYR A 42 -9.04 -9.35 -10.82
CA TYR A 42 -7.80 -10.09 -10.88
C TYR A 42 -7.99 -11.53 -11.39
N ASP A 43 -9.21 -11.92 -11.78
CA ASP A 43 -9.51 -13.26 -12.35
C ASP A 43 -8.41 -13.67 -13.35
N ARG A 44 -7.86 -14.88 -13.21
CA ARG A 44 -6.70 -15.32 -14.00
C ARG A 44 -7.05 -15.61 -15.45
N GLU A 45 -8.29 -16.00 -15.74
CA GLU A 45 -8.74 -16.34 -17.08
C GLU A 45 -9.38 -15.13 -17.76
N ASN A 46 -10.22 -14.40 -17.02
CA ASN A 46 -11.08 -13.37 -17.60
C ASN A 46 -11.24 -12.16 -16.67
N PRO A 47 -10.17 -11.40 -16.35
CA PRO A 47 -10.25 -10.25 -15.46
C PRO A 47 -11.12 -9.13 -16.03
N ILE A 48 -11.78 -8.40 -15.14
CA ILE A 48 -12.49 -7.17 -15.52
C ILE A 48 -11.51 -5.99 -15.46
N LEU A 49 -11.30 -5.35 -16.60
CA LEU A 49 -10.39 -4.24 -16.79
C LEU A 49 -11.15 -3.01 -17.29
N VAL A 50 -10.53 -1.85 -17.18
CA VAL A 50 -11.01 -0.62 -17.80
C VAL A 50 -10.23 -0.43 -19.09
N GLY A 51 -10.95 -0.34 -20.20
CA GLY A 51 -10.38 -0.10 -21.52
C GLY A 51 -10.87 1.21 -22.09
N TYR A 52 -10.17 1.66 -23.13
CA TYR A 52 -10.70 2.68 -24.03
C TYR A 52 -10.57 2.24 -25.48
N HIS A 53 -11.41 2.81 -26.33
CA HIS A 53 -11.28 2.71 -27.77
C HIS A 53 -11.60 4.05 -28.45
N TYR A 54 -11.08 4.23 -29.66
CA TYR A 54 -11.30 5.42 -30.48
C TYR A 54 -11.18 5.09 -31.95
N ASN A 55 -11.71 5.94 -32.83
CA ASN A 55 -11.50 5.82 -34.27
C ASN A 55 -10.26 6.60 -34.70
N ASP A 56 -9.38 5.97 -35.46
CA ASP A 56 -8.21 6.64 -36.05
C ASP A 56 -8.59 7.51 -37.27
N ASP A 57 -7.60 8.19 -37.86
CA ASP A 57 -7.77 9.05 -39.03
C ASP A 57 -8.45 8.36 -40.23
N GLN A 58 -8.41 7.03 -40.29
CA GLN A 58 -9.00 6.23 -41.37
C GLN A 58 -10.37 5.67 -41.00
N GLY A 59 -10.91 6.04 -39.82
CA GLY A 59 -12.17 5.53 -39.30
C GLY A 59 -12.06 4.09 -38.78
N VAL A 60 -10.84 3.58 -38.56
CA VAL A 60 -10.62 2.23 -38.02
C VAL A 60 -10.67 2.30 -36.50
N LEU A 61 -11.46 1.42 -35.90
CA LEU A 61 -11.55 1.29 -34.44
C LEU A 61 -10.22 0.77 -33.88
N ARG A 62 -9.63 1.54 -32.96
CA ARG A 62 -8.42 1.21 -32.22
C ARG A 62 -8.76 1.00 -30.76
N GLU A 63 -8.34 -0.13 -30.22
CA GLU A 63 -8.41 -0.40 -28.79
C GLU A 63 -7.11 0.02 -28.11
N GLY A 64 -7.26 0.53 -26.89
CA GLY A 64 -6.22 1.12 -26.10
C GLY A 64 -5.60 0.20 -25.04
N LEU A 65 -4.79 0.80 -24.19
CA LEU A 65 -4.27 0.17 -22.97
C LEU A 65 -5.42 -0.26 -22.05
N ARG A 66 -5.16 -1.33 -21.29
CA ARG A 66 -6.05 -1.81 -20.24
C ARG A 66 -5.54 -1.33 -18.88
N THR A 67 -6.42 -0.75 -18.08
CA THR A 67 -6.16 -0.42 -16.68
C THR A 67 -6.83 -1.47 -15.80
N LYS A 68 -6.05 -2.13 -14.94
CA LYS A 68 -6.60 -3.09 -13.98
C LYS A 68 -7.43 -2.38 -12.92
N LEU A 69 -8.56 -2.99 -12.57
CA LEU A 69 -9.21 -2.65 -11.33
C LEU A 69 -8.27 -3.00 -10.14
N PRO A 70 -8.29 -2.22 -9.06
CA PRO A 70 -7.36 -2.35 -7.94
C PRO A 70 -7.88 -3.33 -6.88
N TYR A 71 -9.14 -3.74 -6.98
CA TYR A 71 -9.81 -4.73 -6.15
C TYR A 71 -11.13 -5.10 -6.80
N ASN A 72 -11.74 -6.17 -6.32
CA ASN A 72 -13.03 -6.62 -6.81
C ASN A 72 -14.10 -5.59 -6.43
N LEU A 73 -14.94 -5.20 -7.36
CA LEU A 73 -15.93 -4.13 -7.16
C LEU A 73 -17.32 -4.77 -6.99
N ALA A 74 -17.89 -4.72 -5.78
CA ALA A 74 -19.22 -5.28 -5.53
C ALA A 74 -20.34 -4.35 -6.03
N PRO A 75 -21.56 -4.84 -6.25
CA PRO A 75 -22.72 -3.99 -6.57
C PRO A 75 -22.87 -2.83 -5.58
N GLY A 76 -22.89 -1.61 -6.10
CA GLY A 76 -22.95 -0.36 -5.34
C GLY A 76 -21.60 0.26 -4.98
N ASP A 77 -20.50 -0.46 -5.12
CA ASP A 77 -19.16 0.07 -4.82
C ASP A 77 -18.63 0.96 -5.94
N SER A 78 -17.85 1.96 -5.53
CA SER A 78 -17.14 2.86 -6.43
C SER A 78 -15.63 2.80 -6.20
N VAL A 79 -14.87 3.05 -7.26
CA VAL A 79 -13.41 3.16 -7.23
C VAL A 79 -12.94 4.30 -8.12
N LEU A 80 -11.94 5.03 -7.64
CA LEU A 80 -11.24 6.04 -8.42
C LEU A 80 -9.98 5.42 -9.03
N LEU A 81 -9.84 5.54 -10.35
CA LEU A 81 -8.68 5.02 -11.07
C LEU A 81 -8.02 6.09 -11.93
N LYS A 82 -6.68 6.10 -11.92
CA LYS A 82 -5.90 6.80 -12.91
C LYS A 82 -5.69 5.87 -14.10
N CYS A 83 -6.42 6.11 -15.19
CA CYS A 83 -6.37 5.31 -16.40
C CYS A 83 -5.46 5.95 -17.44
N SER A 84 -4.49 5.19 -17.94
CA SER A 84 -3.53 5.66 -18.94
C SER A 84 -4.00 5.37 -20.36
N PHE A 85 -3.76 6.31 -21.29
CA PHE A 85 -4.10 6.16 -22.70
C PHE A 85 -3.05 6.79 -23.63
N ILE A 86 -2.90 6.19 -24.82
CA ILE A 86 -2.05 6.64 -25.92
C ILE A 86 -2.92 6.80 -27.16
N LEU A 87 -2.76 7.92 -27.86
CA LEU A 87 -3.42 8.21 -29.13
C LEU A 87 -2.39 8.24 -30.27
N GLU A 88 -2.55 7.34 -31.24
CA GLU A 88 -1.69 7.20 -32.42
C GLU A 88 -2.40 7.73 -33.68
N THR A 89 -3.05 8.89 -33.57
CA THR A 89 -3.85 9.52 -34.64
C THR A 89 -3.43 10.97 -34.83
N LYS A 90 -3.57 11.51 -36.05
CA LYS A 90 -3.24 12.91 -36.39
C LYS A 90 -4.44 13.84 -36.27
N ALA A 91 -5.64 13.31 -36.07
CA ALA A 91 -6.86 14.07 -35.83
C ALA A 91 -6.71 15.00 -34.61
N LYS A 92 -7.06 16.27 -34.75
CA LYS A 92 -6.95 17.24 -33.65
C LYS A 92 -7.98 17.01 -32.55
N ASP A 93 -9.16 16.54 -32.90
CA ASP A 93 -10.21 16.23 -31.95
C ASP A 93 -10.51 14.73 -32.05
N VAL A 94 -10.29 14.02 -30.95
CA VAL A 94 -10.48 12.58 -30.85
C VAL A 94 -11.54 12.30 -29.80
N ILE A 95 -12.48 11.43 -30.13
CA ILE A 95 -13.49 10.97 -29.18
C ILE A 95 -12.98 9.66 -28.57
N LEU A 96 -12.70 9.69 -27.27
CA LEU A 96 -12.37 8.51 -26.48
C LEU A 96 -13.64 7.92 -25.89
N HIS A 97 -13.83 6.62 -26.06
CA HIS A 97 -14.87 5.86 -25.40
C HIS A 97 -14.24 4.98 -24.34
N TRP A 98 -14.58 5.24 -23.08
CA TRP A 98 -14.16 4.46 -21.92
C TRP A 98 -15.26 3.49 -21.54
N ASP A 99 -14.88 2.23 -21.37
CA ASP A 99 -15.78 1.16 -20.97
C ASP A 99 -15.02 0.10 -20.16
N LEU A 100 -15.75 -0.72 -19.41
CA LEU A 100 -15.18 -1.92 -18.83
C LEU A 100 -15.14 -3.03 -19.86
N VAL A 101 -14.13 -3.88 -19.76
CA VAL A 101 -13.96 -5.06 -20.59
C VAL A 101 -13.83 -6.27 -19.68
N HIS A 102 -14.65 -7.28 -19.95
CA HIS A 102 -14.43 -8.61 -19.43
C HIS A 102 -13.44 -9.29 -20.37
N GLU A 103 -12.15 -9.29 -20.02
CA GLU A 103 -11.10 -9.78 -20.92
C GLU A 103 -11.40 -11.20 -21.42
N ASN A 104 -11.13 -11.44 -22.70
CA ASN A 104 -11.47 -12.65 -23.45
C ASN A 104 -12.98 -12.97 -23.59
N LYS A 105 -13.90 -12.09 -23.15
CA LYS A 105 -15.35 -12.25 -23.35
C LYS A 105 -15.96 -11.13 -24.18
N SER A 106 -16.20 -9.96 -23.59
CA SER A 106 -16.75 -8.80 -24.30
C SER A 106 -16.56 -7.50 -23.50
N TRP A 107 -16.74 -6.38 -24.19
CA TRP A 107 -16.99 -5.08 -23.59
C TRP A 107 -18.31 -5.08 -22.81
N PHE A 108 -18.41 -4.22 -21.80
CA PHE A 108 -19.61 -4.10 -20.96
C PHE A 108 -20.77 -3.47 -21.70
N GLU A 109 -20.49 -2.63 -22.70
CA GLU A 109 -21.50 -2.11 -23.63
C GLU A 109 -22.34 -3.23 -24.27
N ALA A 110 -21.75 -4.39 -24.56
CA ALA A 110 -22.48 -5.54 -25.12
C ALA A 110 -23.52 -6.13 -24.13
N TYR A 111 -23.35 -5.87 -22.83
CA TYR A 111 -24.31 -6.20 -21.77
C TYR A 111 -25.30 -5.05 -21.47
N GLY A 112 -25.25 -3.97 -22.26
CA GLY A 112 -26.12 -2.80 -22.13
C GLY A 112 -25.62 -1.72 -21.18
N SER A 113 -24.35 -1.80 -20.72
CA SER A 113 -23.72 -0.76 -19.90
C SER A 113 -23.52 0.53 -20.69
N THR A 114 -23.62 1.68 -20.03
CA THR A 114 -23.34 2.97 -20.65
C THR A 114 -21.84 3.23 -20.73
N ILE A 115 -21.34 3.57 -21.93
CA ILE A 115 -19.96 3.99 -22.15
C ILE A 115 -19.77 5.46 -21.77
N LEU A 116 -18.62 5.80 -21.19
CA LEU A 116 -18.25 7.20 -20.97
C LEU A 116 -17.54 7.71 -22.23
N THR A 117 -18.10 8.75 -22.84
CA THR A 117 -17.50 9.41 -24.02
C THR A 117 -16.84 10.71 -23.62
N VAL A 118 -15.56 10.88 -23.98
CA VAL A 118 -14.75 12.05 -23.63
C VAL A 118 -14.09 12.62 -24.88
N SER A 119 -14.27 13.92 -25.11
CA SER A 119 -13.56 14.63 -26.18
C SER A 119 -12.14 14.98 -25.73
N VAL A 120 -11.16 14.61 -26.56
CA VAL A 120 -9.74 14.88 -26.34
C VAL A 120 -9.23 15.76 -27.47
N ASN A 121 -8.65 16.90 -27.11
CA ASN A 121 -7.95 17.77 -28.06
C ASN A 121 -6.46 17.42 -28.06
N LEU A 122 -5.99 16.94 -29.21
CA LEU A 122 -4.58 16.65 -29.46
C LEU A 122 -3.84 17.94 -29.76
N SER A 123 -2.85 18.23 -28.92
CA SER A 123 -1.97 19.38 -29.08
C SER A 123 -0.59 18.94 -29.60
N ASP A 124 -0.13 19.60 -30.67
CA ASP A 124 1.25 19.45 -31.19
C ASP A 124 2.28 20.11 -30.28
N LYS A 125 1.81 21.02 -29.42
CA LYS A 125 2.64 21.67 -28.40
C LYS A 125 2.58 20.83 -27.15
N PHE A 126 3.74 20.33 -26.74
CA PHE A 126 3.99 19.97 -25.35
C PHE A 126 3.39 21.09 -24.49
N ILE A 127 2.38 20.80 -23.66
CA ILE A 127 1.96 21.73 -22.62
C ILE A 127 3.09 21.69 -21.60
N GLN A 128 4.12 22.47 -21.91
CA GLN A 128 5.25 22.71 -21.04
C GLN A 128 4.73 23.62 -19.94
N GLY A 129 4.17 23.00 -18.90
CA GLY A 129 4.05 23.62 -17.60
C GLY A 129 5.41 23.63 -16.89
N ASN A 130 6.47 24.11 -17.55
CA ASN A 130 7.66 24.55 -16.82
C ASN A 130 7.32 25.89 -16.15
N VAL A 131 6.51 25.80 -15.12
CA VAL A 131 6.62 26.71 -13.99
C VAL A 131 7.19 25.83 -12.90
N LEU A 132 8.52 25.88 -12.75
CA LEU A 132 9.16 25.49 -11.50
C LEU A 132 8.46 26.31 -10.42
N HIS A 133 7.54 25.69 -9.68
CA HIS A 133 7.10 26.27 -8.44
C HIS A 133 8.33 26.25 -7.53
N GLU A 134 8.71 27.41 -6.97
CA GLU A 134 9.80 27.51 -5.98
C GLU A 134 9.63 26.52 -4.81
N ASP A 135 8.41 26.00 -4.64
CA ASP A 135 7.96 25.10 -3.59
C ASP A 135 8.08 23.59 -3.90
N THR A 136 8.61 23.20 -5.06
CA THR A 136 8.73 21.77 -5.43
C THR A 136 10.12 21.22 -5.15
N ALA A 137 10.21 20.06 -4.48
CA ALA A 137 11.46 19.37 -4.16
C ALA A 137 11.84 18.33 -5.22
N ILE A 138 10.88 17.52 -5.68
CA ILE A 138 11.10 16.50 -6.71
C ILE A 138 9.96 16.54 -7.72
N ILE A 139 10.32 16.49 -9.00
CA ILE A 139 9.38 16.33 -10.11
C ILE A 139 9.79 15.08 -10.88
N CYS A 140 8.84 14.18 -11.09
CA CYS A 140 8.98 13.02 -11.95
C CYS A 140 7.95 13.12 -13.08
N GLU A 141 8.42 13.06 -14.33
CA GLU A 141 7.58 13.11 -15.52
C GLU A 141 7.80 11.86 -16.37
N ASN A 142 6.75 11.06 -16.47
CA ASN A 142 6.65 9.93 -17.40
C ASN A 142 7.78 8.90 -17.23
N ILE A 143 8.26 8.73 -15.99
CA ILE A 143 9.39 7.86 -15.67
C ILE A 143 9.04 6.41 -15.99
N SER A 144 9.81 5.84 -16.91
CA SER A 144 9.69 4.43 -17.29
C SER A 144 11.05 3.75 -17.28
N LYS A 145 11.09 2.49 -16.83
CA LYS A 145 12.33 1.71 -16.74
C LYS A 145 12.14 0.32 -17.32
N ARG A 146 12.92 0.03 -18.36
CA ARG A 146 12.99 -1.27 -19.02
C ARG A 146 14.29 -1.99 -18.68
N PHE A 147 14.18 -3.28 -18.38
CA PHE A 147 15.29 -4.21 -18.21
C PHE A 147 15.26 -5.29 -19.28
N LYS A 148 16.45 -5.70 -19.74
CA LYS A 148 16.61 -6.84 -20.64
C LYS A 148 16.83 -8.11 -19.83
N MET A 149 15.86 -9.00 -19.84
CA MET A 149 15.91 -10.30 -19.17
C MET A 149 16.47 -11.35 -20.12
N TYR A 150 17.63 -11.92 -19.79
CA TYR A 150 18.25 -12.99 -20.57
C TYR A 150 18.04 -14.34 -19.86
N PRO A 151 17.48 -15.37 -20.53
CA PRO A 151 17.24 -16.67 -19.89
C PRO A 151 18.53 -17.41 -19.55
N LYS A 152 19.63 -17.13 -20.26
CA LYS A 152 20.98 -17.65 -20.01
C LYS A 152 22.02 -16.59 -20.35
N ASN A 153 23.15 -16.58 -19.64
CA ASN A 153 24.28 -15.69 -19.97
C ASN A 153 24.80 -15.89 -21.41
N SER A 154 24.69 -17.11 -21.96
CA SER A 154 25.06 -17.39 -23.36
C SER A 154 24.14 -16.70 -24.39
N SER A 155 22.89 -16.40 -24.04
CA SER A 155 21.97 -15.63 -24.89
C SER A 155 22.42 -14.18 -25.04
N LYS A 156 23.03 -13.60 -23.99
CA LYS A 156 23.60 -12.25 -24.02
C LYS A 156 24.78 -12.15 -25.00
N ILE A 157 25.66 -13.15 -24.98
CA ILE A 157 26.80 -13.24 -25.90
C ILE A 157 26.32 -13.48 -27.34
N LYS A 158 25.35 -14.37 -27.55
CA LYS A 158 24.78 -14.62 -28.89
C LYS A 158 24.12 -13.38 -29.47
N GLU A 159 23.37 -12.63 -28.68
CA GLU A 159 22.76 -11.37 -29.11
C GLU A 159 23.83 -10.33 -29.48
N PHE A 160 24.85 -10.18 -28.64
CA PHE A 160 25.99 -9.29 -28.89
C PHE A 160 26.73 -9.65 -30.18
N LEU A 161 27.08 -10.93 -30.37
CA LEU A 161 27.73 -11.44 -31.59
C LEU A 161 26.84 -11.33 -32.82
N SER A 162 25.51 -11.38 -32.65
CA SER A 162 24.56 -11.15 -33.73
C SER A 162 24.34 -9.68 -34.08
N LEU A 163 25.08 -8.76 -33.45
CA LEU A 163 24.90 -7.31 -33.57
C LEU A 163 23.44 -6.87 -33.33
N GLY A 164 22.72 -7.58 -32.44
CA GLY A 164 21.32 -7.29 -32.11
C GLY A 164 20.28 -7.79 -33.13
N ILE A 165 20.68 -8.51 -34.19
CA ILE A 165 19.75 -9.06 -35.20
C ILE A 165 18.87 -10.17 -34.59
N LYS A 166 19.43 -10.99 -33.68
CA LYS A 166 18.66 -11.98 -32.92
C LYS A 166 18.52 -11.52 -31.47
N LYS A 167 17.33 -11.03 -31.12
CA LYS A 167 16.99 -10.68 -29.73
C LYS A 167 16.90 -11.97 -28.90
N GLY A 168 17.87 -12.16 -28.02
CA GLY A 168 17.93 -13.25 -27.05
C GLY A 168 17.42 -12.85 -25.66
N HIS A 169 16.97 -11.60 -25.50
CA HIS A 169 16.33 -11.08 -24.29
C HIS A 169 14.82 -10.94 -24.45
N GLN A 170 14.13 -10.99 -23.31
CA GLN A 170 12.77 -10.49 -23.14
C GLN A 170 12.83 -9.13 -22.44
N ASP A 171 11.94 -8.22 -22.83
CA ASP A 171 11.83 -6.92 -22.18
C ASP A 171 10.93 -6.99 -20.96
N PHE A 172 11.43 -6.52 -19.82
CA PHE A 172 10.69 -6.39 -18.57
C PHE A 172 10.58 -4.92 -18.18
N TRP A 173 9.36 -4.40 -18.08
CA TRP A 173 9.09 -3.01 -17.68
C TRP A 173 8.83 -2.95 -16.18
N ALA A 174 9.84 -2.51 -15.43
CA ALA A 174 9.75 -2.37 -13.97
C ALA A 174 8.98 -1.11 -13.55
N LEU A 175 9.01 -0.06 -14.38
CA LEU A 175 8.28 1.19 -14.18
C LEU A 175 7.67 1.62 -15.52
N LYS A 176 6.44 2.10 -15.49
CA LYS A 176 5.59 2.41 -16.64
C LYS A 176 4.93 3.78 -16.41
N ASN A 177 5.54 4.82 -16.97
CA ASN A 177 5.00 6.18 -17.02
C ASN A 177 4.60 6.79 -15.66
N LEU A 178 5.48 6.73 -14.67
CA LEU A 178 5.20 7.35 -13.37
C LEU A 178 5.41 8.86 -13.45
N SER A 179 4.36 9.60 -13.09
CA SER A 179 4.39 11.06 -12.97
C SER A 179 3.82 11.48 -11.62
N PHE A 180 4.63 12.19 -10.82
CA PHE A 180 4.26 12.73 -9.51
C PHE A 180 5.19 13.87 -9.11
N GLU A 181 4.72 14.71 -8.20
CA GLU A 181 5.48 15.82 -7.62
C GLU A 181 5.52 15.70 -6.09
N VAL A 182 6.64 16.11 -5.49
CA VAL A 182 6.83 16.18 -4.04
C VAL A 182 7.18 17.61 -3.65
N LYS A 183 6.43 18.18 -2.71
CA LYS A 183 6.64 19.56 -2.25
C LYS A 183 7.78 19.67 -1.24
N LYS A 184 8.33 20.88 -1.09
CA LYS A 184 9.33 21.18 -0.06
C LYS A 184 8.70 21.03 1.34
N GLY A 185 9.41 20.35 2.24
CA GLY A 185 8.96 20.09 3.61
C GLY A 185 7.87 19.02 3.75
N GLU A 186 7.39 18.44 2.65
CA GLU A 186 6.40 17.35 2.67
C GLU A 186 7.09 16.00 2.95
N THR A 187 6.43 15.16 3.74
CA THR A 187 6.77 13.73 3.84
C THR A 187 5.91 12.92 2.88
N TYR A 188 6.53 12.43 1.82
CA TYR A 188 5.89 11.70 0.74
C TYR A 188 6.14 10.19 0.84
N GLY A 189 5.08 9.41 1.02
CA GLY A 189 5.13 7.97 1.13
C GLY A 189 5.03 7.27 -0.24
N ILE A 190 5.77 6.17 -0.42
CA ILE A 190 5.64 5.27 -1.56
C ILE A 190 5.41 3.86 -1.03
N VAL A 191 4.22 3.31 -1.30
CA VAL A 191 3.81 1.97 -0.87
C VAL A 191 3.51 1.07 -2.06
N GLY A 192 3.54 -0.24 -1.86
CA GLY A 192 3.34 -1.21 -2.95
C GLY A 192 3.77 -2.61 -2.54
N PHE A 193 3.28 -3.63 -3.23
CA PHE A 193 3.71 -5.01 -3.01
C PHE A 193 5.17 -5.23 -3.42
N ASN A 194 5.72 -6.39 -3.04
CA ASN A 194 7.00 -6.84 -3.54
C ASN A 194 6.97 -6.98 -5.06
N GLY A 195 8.01 -6.48 -5.73
CA GLY A 195 8.09 -6.48 -7.18
C GLY A 195 7.29 -5.38 -7.89
N SER A 196 6.64 -4.45 -7.18
CA SER A 196 5.86 -3.38 -7.82
C SER A 196 6.69 -2.29 -8.51
N GLY A 197 8.01 -2.24 -8.26
CA GLY A 197 8.93 -1.26 -8.87
C GLY A 197 9.54 -0.24 -7.90
N LYS A 198 9.14 -0.24 -6.61
CA LYS A 198 9.62 0.72 -5.58
C LYS A 198 11.15 0.90 -5.56
N SER A 199 11.90 -0.19 -5.39
CA SER A 199 13.38 -0.13 -5.35
C SER A 199 13.99 0.36 -6.67
N THR A 200 13.32 0.15 -7.80
CA THR A 200 13.76 0.69 -9.10
C THR A 200 13.53 2.19 -9.18
N LEU A 201 12.37 2.67 -8.73
CA LEU A 201 12.06 4.11 -8.67
C LEU A 201 13.04 4.81 -7.73
N LEU A 202 13.29 4.21 -6.58
CA LEU A 202 14.23 4.68 -5.60
C LEU A 202 15.67 4.79 -6.13
N SER A 203 16.16 3.79 -6.86
CA SER A 203 17.46 3.89 -7.53
C SER A 203 17.52 5.04 -8.54
N ILE A 204 16.39 5.38 -9.18
CA ILE A 204 16.32 6.52 -10.11
C ILE A 204 16.37 7.84 -9.33
N LEU A 205 15.54 7.98 -8.29
CA LEU A 205 15.53 9.17 -7.44
C LEU A 205 16.87 9.41 -6.73
N ALA A 206 17.54 8.33 -6.31
CA ALA A 206 18.89 8.38 -5.74
C ALA A 206 20.01 8.57 -6.78
N GLN A 207 19.66 8.74 -8.06
CA GLN A 207 20.59 8.97 -9.18
C GLN A 207 21.59 7.82 -9.44
N THR A 208 21.37 6.63 -8.86
CA THR A 208 22.21 5.45 -9.13
C THR A 208 21.81 4.73 -10.41
N LYS A 209 20.61 4.99 -10.94
CA LYS A 209 20.13 4.47 -12.23
C LYS A 209 19.45 5.56 -13.05
N GLN A 210 19.73 5.58 -14.35
CA GLN A 210 19.01 6.44 -15.29
C GLN A 210 17.67 5.80 -15.71
N PRO A 211 16.60 6.58 -15.91
CA PRO A 211 15.37 6.07 -16.51
C PRO A 211 15.60 5.64 -17.97
N THR A 212 14.72 4.79 -18.50
CA THR A 212 14.74 4.45 -19.95
C THR A 212 13.99 5.50 -20.77
N GLN A 213 12.91 6.04 -20.22
CA GLN A 213 12.11 7.14 -20.77
C GLN A 213 11.63 8.03 -19.62
N GLY A 214 11.25 9.26 -19.95
CA GLY A 214 10.85 10.27 -18.97
C GLY A 214 12.04 11.05 -18.42
N GLN A 215 11.74 12.05 -17.61
CA GLN A 215 12.71 12.92 -16.95
C GLN A 215 12.34 13.11 -15.49
N PHE A 216 13.33 13.31 -14.63
CA PHE A 216 13.11 13.71 -13.25
C PHE A 216 14.09 14.82 -12.91
N GLU A 217 13.65 15.70 -12.01
CA GLU A 217 14.43 16.81 -11.51
C GLU A 217 14.33 16.84 -9.99
N VAL A 218 15.43 17.19 -9.33
CA VAL A 218 15.49 17.30 -7.87
C VAL A 218 16.14 18.62 -7.48
N ASN A 219 15.42 19.38 -6.65
CA ASN A 219 15.81 20.69 -6.18
C ASN A 219 16.47 20.59 -4.80
N GLY A 220 17.77 20.35 -4.79
CA GLY A 220 18.59 20.31 -3.57
C GLY A 220 19.46 19.05 -3.48
N ARG A 221 20.12 18.88 -2.33
CA ARG A 221 20.95 17.71 -2.04
C ARG A 221 20.10 16.53 -1.58
N ILE A 222 20.31 15.38 -2.22
CA ILE A 222 19.64 14.12 -1.86
C ILE A 222 20.58 13.29 -0.99
N ALA A 223 20.06 12.80 0.14
CA ALA A 223 20.65 11.68 0.86
C ALA A 223 19.71 10.48 0.78
N ALA A 224 20.22 9.34 0.33
CA ALA A 224 19.45 8.12 0.21
C ALA A 224 20.01 7.00 1.11
N LEU A 225 19.14 6.41 1.93
CA LEU A 225 19.45 5.27 2.81
C LEU A 225 19.31 3.90 2.12
N LEU A 226 19.03 3.91 0.81
CA LEU A 226 18.79 2.73 -0.03
C LEU A 226 19.96 1.75 -0.11
N GLU A 227 21.17 2.29 0.01
CA GLU A 227 22.40 1.54 -0.02
C GLU A 227 23.24 1.97 1.18
N LEU A 228 22.70 1.76 2.40
CA LEU A 228 23.40 2.06 3.65
C LEU A 228 24.84 1.52 3.59
N GLY A 229 25.80 2.45 3.61
CA GLY A 229 27.23 2.16 3.54
C GLY A 229 27.78 1.88 2.14
N ALA A 230 27.03 2.14 1.06
CA ALA A 230 27.61 2.23 -0.27
C ALA A 230 28.68 3.32 -0.27
N GLY A 231 29.90 2.93 -0.60
CA GLY A 231 31.08 3.80 -0.48
C GLY A 231 31.90 3.58 0.78
N PHE A 232 31.51 2.70 1.71
CA PHE A 232 32.39 2.30 2.80
C PHE A 232 33.50 1.38 2.29
N HIS A 233 34.74 1.73 2.60
CA HIS A 233 35.92 0.94 2.33
C HIS A 233 36.24 0.04 3.55
N PRO A 234 36.25 -1.30 3.40
CA PRO A 234 36.38 -2.24 4.53
C PRO A 234 37.67 -2.10 5.34
N GLU A 235 38.76 -1.69 4.69
CA GLU A 235 40.07 -1.49 5.32
C GLU A 235 40.20 -0.16 6.08
N LEU A 236 39.31 0.80 5.82
CA LEU A 236 39.33 2.10 6.49
C LEU A 236 38.57 2.04 7.83
N THR A 237 38.95 2.88 8.78
CA THR A 237 38.21 3.02 10.04
C THR A 237 36.84 3.65 9.83
N GLY A 238 35.95 3.58 10.82
CA GLY A 238 34.65 4.28 10.76
C GLY A 238 34.83 5.78 10.52
N ARG A 239 35.73 6.42 11.27
CA ARG A 239 36.12 7.83 11.08
C ARG A 239 36.58 8.14 9.65
N GLN A 240 37.47 7.32 9.12
CA GLN A 240 37.98 7.50 7.75
C GLN A 240 36.89 7.28 6.71
N ASN A 241 35.96 6.36 6.94
CA ASN A 241 34.80 6.14 6.08
C ASN A 241 33.82 7.31 6.09
N VAL A 242 33.57 7.93 7.26
CA VAL A 242 32.77 9.16 7.39
C VAL A 242 33.38 10.28 6.54
N MET A 243 34.68 10.51 6.69
CA MET A 243 35.39 11.51 5.88
C MET A 243 35.41 11.17 4.38
N TYR A 244 35.61 9.90 4.03
CA TYR A 244 35.65 9.48 2.63
C TYR A 244 34.28 9.69 1.95
N ASN A 245 33.19 9.35 2.63
CA ASN A 245 31.85 9.45 2.08
C ASN A 245 31.35 10.89 2.03
N SER A 246 31.82 11.79 2.90
CA SER A 246 31.49 13.22 2.79
C SER A 246 31.90 13.80 1.43
N TYR A 247 33.05 13.39 0.88
CA TYR A 247 33.47 13.80 -0.46
C TYR A 247 32.53 13.29 -1.55
N LEU A 248 31.97 12.09 -1.38
CA LEU A 248 30.99 11.52 -2.33
C LEU A 248 29.67 12.31 -2.29
N TYR A 249 29.29 12.84 -1.14
CA TYR A 249 28.15 13.74 -0.97
C TYR A 249 28.44 15.20 -1.37
N GLY A 250 29.66 15.52 -1.82
CA GLY A 250 30.06 16.88 -2.18
C GLY A 250 30.18 17.82 -0.99
N ILE A 251 30.40 17.29 0.21
CA ILE A 251 30.50 18.06 1.45
C ILE A 251 31.97 18.31 1.78
N PRO A 252 32.36 19.57 2.02
CA PRO A 252 33.74 19.88 2.36
C PRO A 252 34.12 19.30 3.73
N SER A 253 35.38 18.87 3.84
CA SER A 253 35.91 18.11 4.98
C SER A 253 35.71 18.80 6.33
N TYR A 254 35.82 20.13 6.38
CA TYR A 254 35.66 20.92 7.60
C TYR A 254 34.24 20.81 8.19
N GLU A 255 33.20 20.73 7.35
CA GLU A 255 31.81 20.65 7.81
C GLU A 255 31.50 19.30 8.49
N ILE A 256 32.14 18.23 8.01
CA ILE A 256 31.98 16.89 8.60
C ILE A 256 32.92 16.67 9.79
N GLU A 257 34.08 17.31 9.81
CA GLU A 257 34.94 17.32 11.00
C GLU A 257 34.20 17.92 12.21
N ASP A 258 33.46 19.02 12.01
CA ASP A 258 32.66 19.67 13.06
C ASP A 258 31.52 18.77 13.57
N LYS A 259 30.98 17.88 12.72
CA LYS A 259 29.89 16.94 13.04
C LYS A 259 30.38 15.55 13.45
N MET A 260 31.70 15.33 13.51
CA MET A 260 32.29 14.01 13.66
C MET A 260 31.91 13.34 15.00
N GLU A 261 31.87 14.12 16.09
CA GLU A 261 31.52 13.57 17.41
C GLU A 261 30.02 13.27 17.50
N ASP A 262 29.17 14.11 16.92
CA ASP A 262 27.72 13.87 16.82
C ASP A 262 27.42 12.58 16.04
N ILE A 263 28.13 12.37 14.91
CA ILE A 263 28.03 11.14 14.11
C ILE A 263 28.43 9.92 14.95
N LYS A 264 29.53 10.01 15.69
CA LYS A 264 30.03 8.93 16.56
C LYS A 264 29.05 8.61 17.68
N GLU A 265 28.52 9.63 18.36
CA GLU A 265 27.53 9.49 19.43
C GLU A 265 26.24 8.88 18.91
N PHE A 266 25.73 9.38 17.78
CA PHE A 266 24.51 8.87 17.16
C PHE A 266 24.66 7.40 16.75
N ALA A 267 25.77 7.05 16.07
CA ALA A 267 26.05 5.67 15.67
C ALA A 267 26.12 4.71 16.87
N SER A 268 26.53 5.21 18.04
CA SER A 268 26.59 4.44 19.29
C SER A 268 27.37 3.12 19.14
N ILE A 269 28.50 3.16 18.41
CA ILE A 269 29.39 2.01 18.16
C ILE A 269 30.65 2.00 19.05
N GLY A 270 30.79 2.99 19.95
CA GLY A 270 31.88 3.08 20.92
C GLY A 270 33.27 3.11 20.27
N ASP A 271 34.23 2.41 20.87
CA ASP A 271 35.63 2.37 20.43
C ASP A 271 35.84 1.74 19.04
N PHE A 272 34.82 1.08 18.49
CA PHE A 272 34.90 0.55 17.13
C PHE A 272 34.90 1.65 16.07
N PHE A 273 34.48 2.87 16.40
CA PHE A 273 34.51 4.00 15.47
C PHE A 273 35.89 4.23 14.84
N ASP A 274 36.95 4.00 15.62
CA ASP A 274 38.34 4.14 15.18
C ASP A 274 38.98 2.80 14.77
N LYS A 275 38.19 1.73 14.57
CA LYS A 275 38.61 0.43 14.03
C LYS A 275 38.15 0.23 12.59
N PRO A 276 38.85 -0.61 11.80
CA PRO A 276 38.47 -0.93 10.42
C PRO A 276 37.04 -1.46 10.30
N VAL A 277 36.27 -0.98 9.32
CA VAL A 277 34.86 -1.34 9.13
C VAL A 277 34.66 -2.83 8.86
N LYS A 278 35.64 -3.54 8.29
CA LYS A 278 35.59 -5.01 8.16
C LYS A 278 35.42 -5.78 9.48
N SER A 279 35.71 -5.13 10.62
CA SER A 279 35.53 -5.71 11.96
C SER A 279 34.13 -5.47 12.54
N TYR A 280 33.27 -4.72 11.84
CA TYR A 280 31.96 -4.33 12.33
C TYR A 280 30.97 -5.48 12.19
N SER A 281 30.03 -5.56 13.12
CA SER A 281 28.79 -6.32 12.88
C SER A 281 27.94 -5.59 11.83
N SER A 282 27.00 -6.31 11.21
CA SER A 282 26.02 -5.71 10.28
C SER A 282 25.25 -4.56 10.92
N GLY A 283 24.90 -4.66 12.20
CA GLY A 283 24.22 -3.59 12.95
C GLY A 283 25.09 -2.33 13.09
N MET A 284 26.36 -2.48 13.48
CA MET A 284 27.28 -1.33 13.62
C MET A 284 27.52 -0.64 12.29
N TYR A 285 27.65 -1.42 11.21
CA TYR A 285 27.78 -0.92 9.85
C TYR A 285 26.60 -0.03 9.47
N VAL A 286 25.37 -0.52 9.65
CA VAL A 286 24.15 0.23 9.34
C VAL A 286 24.01 1.46 10.23
N ARG A 287 24.33 1.36 11.53
CA ARG A 287 24.27 2.52 12.44
C ARG A 287 25.18 3.65 12.01
N LEU A 288 26.43 3.34 11.62
CA LEU A 288 27.36 4.35 11.15
C LEU A 288 26.91 4.96 9.81
N ALA A 289 26.45 4.13 8.88
CA ALA A 289 25.93 4.60 7.60
C ALA A 289 24.71 5.53 7.78
N PHE A 290 23.79 5.16 8.67
CA PHE A 290 22.64 5.98 8.99
C PHE A 290 23.06 7.28 9.67
N ALA A 291 23.94 7.21 10.68
CA ALA A 291 24.45 8.38 11.40
C ALA A 291 25.09 9.39 10.44
N LEU A 292 25.89 8.93 9.48
CA LEU A 292 26.43 9.80 8.44
C LEU A 292 25.32 10.44 7.61
N ALA A 293 24.40 9.65 7.06
CA ALA A 293 23.36 10.12 6.15
C ALA A 293 22.39 11.14 6.75
N ILE A 294 22.22 11.18 8.07
CA ILE A 294 21.43 12.22 8.75
C ILE A 294 22.25 13.47 9.11
N HIS A 295 23.57 13.40 9.23
CA HIS A 295 24.40 14.56 9.60
C HIS A 295 24.94 15.32 8.39
N VAL A 296 24.74 14.79 7.17
CA VAL A 296 25.06 15.48 5.91
C VAL A 296 24.10 16.62 5.54
N ASP A 297 23.10 16.90 6.37
CA ASP A 297 22.08 17.96 6.20
C ASP A 297 21.46 18.01 4.78
N PRO A 298 20.75 16.94 4.38
CA PRO A 298 20.12 16.85 3.07
C PRO A 298 18.92 17.80 2.95
N ASP A 299 18.60 18.20 1.72
CA ASP A 299 17.33 18.88 1.40
C ASP A 299 16.21 17.85 1.19
N VAL A 300 16.57 16.71 0.60
CA VAL A 300 15.70 15.55 0.41
C VAL A 300 16.32 14.31 1.04
N LEU A 301 15.61 13.70 1.98
CA LEU A 301 15.99 12.43 2.60
C LEU A 301 15.14 11.29 2.04
N ILE A 302 15.77 10.30 1.42
CA ILE A 302 15.12 9.09 0.92
C ILE A 302 15.38 7.93 1.88
N ILE A 303 14.30 7.31 2.35
CA ILE A 303 14.33 6.23 3.33
C ILE A 303 13.65 5.01 2.72
N ASP A 304 14.34 3.86 2.72
CA ASP A 304 13.78 2.59 2.21
C ASP A 304 13.89 1.50 3.26
N GLU A 305 12.75 1.14 3.88
CA GLU A 305 12.57 0.05 4.86
C GLU A 305 13.62 -0.02 6.01
N ALA A 306 14.53 0.95 6.09
CA ALA A 306 15.72 0.94 6.92
C ALA A 306 15.46 1.45 8.34
N LEU A 307 14.29 2.07 8.58
CA LEU A 307 13.87 2.46 9.93
C LEU A 307 13.69 1.25 10.85
N ALA A 308 13.54 0.05 10.30
CA ALA A 308 13.46 -1.20 11.06
C ALA A 308 14.83 -1.77 11.47
N VAL A 309 15.96 -1.19 11.02
CA VAL A 309 17.29 -1.75 11.30
C VAL A 309 17.88 -1.15 12.58
N GLY A 310 18.16 -2.02 13.56
CA GLY A 310 18.76 -1.64 14.84
C GLY A 310 18.07 -2.30 16.03
N ASP A 311 18.49 -1.94 17.24
CA ASP A 311 17.70 -2.23 18.44
C ASP A 311 16.65 -1.13 18.65
N GLU A 312 15.70 -1.36 19.56
CA GLU A 312 14.63 -0.42 19.86
C GLU A 312 15.16 0.98 20.26
N VAL A 313 16.31 1.02 20.94
CA VAL A 313 16.96 2.28 21.36
C VAL A 313 17.43 3.07 20.15
N PHE A 314 18.09 2.43 19.18
CA PHE A 314 18.54 3.08 17.96
C PHE A 314 17.36 3.49 17.07
N GLN A 315 16.33 2.65 16.96
CA GLN A 315 15.11 3.00 16.22
C GLN A 315 14.45 4.28 16.79
N ARG A 316 14.32 4.39 18.12
CA ARG A 316 13.81 5.61 18.76
C ARG A 316 14.66 6.84 18.42
N LYS A 317 15.99 6.73 18.38
CA LYS A 317 16.88 7.82 17.94
C LYS A 317 16.60 8.21 16.48
N CYS A 318 16.40 7.24 15.59
CA CYS A 318 16.05 7.50 14.19
C CYS A 318 14.71 8.23 14.07
N TYR A 319 13.68 7.79 14.80
CA TYR A 319 12.37 8.46 14.82
C TYR A 319 12.45 9.89 15.35
N SER A 320 13.18 10.13 16.44
CA SER A 320 13.36 11.49 16.96
C SER A 320 14.06 12.40 15.95
N LYS A 321 15.09 11.90 15.24
CA LYS A 321 15.77 12.68 14.20
C LYS A 321 14.86 12.94 12.99
N PHE A 322 13.99 12.00 12.66
CA PHE A 322 13.00 12.16 11.61
C PHE A 322 12.01 13.29 11.90
N GLU A 323 11.47 13.32 13.12
CA GLU A 323 10.58 14.40 13.58
C GLU A 323 11.30 15.75 13.58
N GLU A 324 12.58 15.79 13.97
CA GLU A 324 13.40 17.01 13.87
C GLU A 324 13.52 17.48 12.41
N PHE A 325 13.80 16.58 11.46
CA PHE A 325 13.85 16.94 10.04
C PHE A 325 12.54 17.46 9.49
N LYS A 326 11.43 16.83 9.89
CA LYS A 326 10.08 17.29 9.54
C LYS A 326 9.82 18.69 10.10
N ALA A 327 10.19 18.94 11.37
CA ALA A 327 10.06 20.25 12.01
C ALA A 327 10.94 21.32 11.36
N LEU A 328 12.10 20.94 10.82
CA LEU A 328 13.00 21.82 10.05
C LEU A 328 12.53 22.06 8.60
N GLY A 329 11.40 21.47 8.18
CA GLY A 329 10.86 21.64 6.83
C GLY A 329 11.68 20.94 5.75
N LYS A 330 12.41 19.88 6.09
CA LYS A 330 13.12 19.05 5.10
C LYS A 330 12.14 18.11 4.39
N THR A 331 12.38 17.84 3.12
CA THR A 331 11.55 16.91 2.35
C THR A 331 11.99 15.47 2.60
N ILE A 332 11.01 14.58 2.77
CA ILE A 332 11.29 13.18 3.07
C ILE A 332 10.52 12.30 2.08
N ILE A 333 11.19 11.36 1.45
CA ILE A 333 10.57 10.24 0.75
C ILE A 333 10.67 9.00 1.61
N LEU A 334 9.54 8.48 2.06
CA LEU A 334 9.46 7.24 2.82
C LEU A 334 8.95 6.11 1.94
N VAL A 335 9.77 5.10 1.74
CA VAL A 335 9.36 3.85 1.09
C VAL A 335 9.30 2.75 2.11
N THR A 336 8.11 2.20 2.27
CA THR A 336 7.86 1.15 3.26
C THR A 336 6.63 0.33 2.89
N HIS A 337 6.58 -0.89 3.41
CA HIS A 337 5.37 -1.70 3.45
C HIS A 337 4.65 -1.60 4.81
N ASP A 338 5.25 -0.91 5.80
CA ASP A 338 4.62 -0.67 7.11
C ASP A 338 3.61 0.47 7.03
N LEU A 339 2.33 0.08 6.99
CA LEU A 339 1.21 1.00 6.93
C LEU A 339 1.06 1.88 8.18
N ASN A 340 1.57 1.45 9.33
CA ASN A 340 1.51 2.26 10.55
C ASN A 340 2.49 3.42 10.47
N ALA A 341 3.72 3.16 10.01
CA ALA A 341 4.71 4.22 9.74
C ALA A 341 4.18 5.21 8.69
N VAL A 342 3.50 4.73 7.65
CA VAL A 342 2.88 5.58 6.62
C VAL A 342 1.82 6.50 7.22
N ARG A 343 0.91 5.97 8.06
CA ARG A 343 -0.12 6.79 8.72
C ARG A 343 0.47 7.82 9.67
N ALA A 344 1.54 7.46 10.38
CA ALA A 344 2.14 8.33 11.40
C ALA A 344 3.00 9.45 10.79
N LEU A 345 3.76 9.14 9.75
CA LEU A 345 4.83 10.02 9.26
C LEU A 345 4.47 10.78 7.99
N CYS A 346 3.71 10.15 7.07
CA CYS A 346 3.49 10.70 5.73
C CYS A 346 2.30 11.65 5.68
N ASP A 347 2.48 12.74 4.94
CA ASP A 347 1.42 13.70 4.65
C ASP A 347 0.63 13.25 3.41
N ARG A 348 1.34 12.77 2.39
CA ARG A 348 0.78 12.25 1.13
C ARG A 348 1.48 10.96 0.72
N VAL A 349 0.77 10.07 0.05
CA VAL A 349 1.27 8.72 -0.24
C VAL A 349 0.82 8.28 -1.63
N ALA A 350 1.72 7.67 -2.40
CA ALA A 350 1.40 7.00 -3.66
C ALA A 350 1.50 5.48 -3.53
N ILE A 351 0.57 4.79 -4.16
CA ILE A 351 0.58 3.33 -4.31
C ILE A 351 1.12 2.98 -5.69
N ILE A 352 2.16 2.16 -5.71
CA ILE A 352 2.73 1.58 -6.94
C ILE A 352 2.34 0.11 -7.03
N TYR A 353 1.76 -0.27 -8.18
CA TYR A 353 1.40 -1.64 -8.52
C TYR A 353 1.80 -1.97 -9.96
N ASP A 354 2.52 -3.09 -10.15
CA ASP A 354 3.03 -3.55 -11.45
C ASP A 354 3.70 -2.44 -12.30
N GLY A 355 4.49 -1.60 -11.63
CA GLY A 355 5.19 -0.48 -12.26
C GLY A 355 4.33 0.73 -12.60
N ASN A 356 3.08 0.82 -12.18
CA ASN A 356 2.21 1.99 -12.38
C ASN A 356 1.85 2.65 -11.05
N LEU A 357 1.66 3.96 -11.04
CA LEU A 357 1.05 4.68 -9.93
C LEU A 357 -0.48 4.54 -10.06
N ILE A 358 -1.10 3.80 -9.12
CA ILE A 358 -2.52 3.43 -9.21
C ILE A 358 -3.43 4.34 -8.38
N PHE A 359 -2.89 4.92 -7.30
CA PHE A 359 -3.63 5.78 -6.40
C PHE A 359 -2.65 6.68 -5.65
N GLU A 360 -3.09 7.90 -5.36
CA GLU A 360 -2.33 8.89 -4.60
C GLU A 360 -3.30 9.75 -3.80
N GLY A 361 -2.97 10.04 -2.55
CA GLY A 361 -3.81 10.82 -1.65
C GLY A 361 -3.17 11.03 -0.29
N ASN A 362 -3.95 11.46 0.70
CA ASN A 362 -3.48 11.53 2.07
C ASN A 362 -3.18 10.12 2.61
N SER A 363 -2.37 10.04 3.67
CA SER A 363 -1.92 8.76 4.23
C SER A 363 -3.06 7.84 4.71
N ASN A 364 -4.15 8.39 5.24
CA ASN A 364 -5.28 7.58 5.72
C ASN A 364 -6.06 6.92 4.57
N ASP A 365 -6.40 7.69 3.54
CA ASP A 365 -7.16 7.21 2.38
C ASP A 365 -6.36 6.14 1.63
N VAL A 366 -5.07 6.40 1.44
CA VAL A 366 -4.15 5.48 0.76
C VAL A 366 -3.99 4.18 1.52
N VAL A 367 -3.83 4.22 2.85
CA VAL A 367 -3.69 3.01 3.65
C VAL A 367 -4.98 2.19 3.64
N ASN A 368 -6.14 2.82 3.75
CA ASN A 368 -7.43 2.12 3.67
C ASN A 368 -7.61 1.46 2.29
N TYR A 369 -7.26 2.16 1.22
CA TYR A 369 -7.29 1.62 -0.14
C TYR A 369 -6.30 0.46 -0.33
N TYR A 370 -5.08 0.59 0.19
CA TYR A 370 -4.05 -0.45 0.12
C TYR A 370 -4.45 -1.72 0.88
N GLN A 371 -5.08 -1.56 2.06
CA GLN A 371 -5.60 -2.69 2.83
C GLN A 371 -6.68 -3.45 2.06
N LYS A 372 -7.66 -2.74 1.46
CA LYS A 372 -8.67 -3.36 0.59
C LYS A 372 -8.04 -4.13 -0.56
N MET A 373 -7.09 -3.53 -1.27
CA MET A 373 -6.35 -4.17 -2.36
C MET A 373 -5.58 -5.42 -1.90
N SER A 374 -4.87 -5.36 -0.77
CA SER A 374 -4.11 -6.50 -0.23
C SER A 374 -5.02 -7.65 0.19
N LEU A 375 -6.20 -7.36 0.72
CA LEU A 375 -7.18 -8.38 1.07
C LEU A 375 -7.68 -9.07 -0.20
N THR A 376 -8.06 -8.32 -1.25
CA THR A 376 -8.51 -8.90 -2.53
C THR A 376 -7.42 -9.71 -3.24
N ALA A 377 -6.18 -9.21 -3.30
CA ALA A 377 -5.09 -9.92 -3.96
C ALA A 377 -4.75 -11.27 -3.28
N ASN A 378 -4.86 -11.34 -1.95
CA ASN A 378 -4.66 -12.58 -1.20
C ASN A 378 -5.80 -13.58 -1.41
N LEU A 379 -7.05 -13.12 -1.57
CA LEU A 379 -8.21 -13.98 -1.85
C LEU A 379 -8.03 -14.80 -3.14
N GLN A 380 -7.33 -14.26 -4.14
CA GLN A 380 -7.09 -14.97 -5.40
C GLN A 380 -5.98 -16.00 -5.38
N MET A 381 -5.05 -15.88 -4.43
CA MET A 381 -4.07 -16.95 -4.21
C MET A 381 -4.75 -18.19 -3.57
N SER A 382 -5.92 -18.00 -2.96
CA SER A 382 -6.77 -19.07 -2.41
C SER A 382 -7.89 -19.57 -3.33
N ASP A 383 -8.17 -18.92 -4.46
CA ASP A 383 -9.28 -19.21 -5.40
C ASP A 383 -9.14 -20.52 -6.23
N GLN A 384 -8.39 -21.52 -5.73
CA GLN A 384 -8.56 -22.89 -6.22
C GLN A 384 -9.76 -23.63 -5.61
N LEU A 385 -10.58 -23.00 -4.77
CA LEU A 385 -11.72 -23.66 -4.10
C LEU A 385 -12.97 -22.77 -4.01
N THR A 386 -13.76 -22.81 -5.10
CA THR A 386 -15.24 -22.72 -5.23
C THR A 386 -16.08 -21.71 -4.44
N THR A 387 -16.97 -21.09 -5.22
CA THR A 387 -18.11 -20.19 -4.99
C THR A 387 -19.19 -20.66 -4.01
N GLU A 388 -19.50 -19.85 -3.00
CA GLU A 388 -20.86 -19.55 -2.50
C GLU A 388 -20.77 -18.37 -1.51
N VAL A 389 -21.38 -17.22 -1.87
CA VAL A 389 -21.53 -15.99 -1.05
C VAL A 389 -20.40 -15.80 -0.01
N ASN A 390 -19.19 -15.50 -0.50
CA ASN A 390 -17.98 -15.76 0.28
C ASN A 390 -17.82 -14.78 1.46
N GLU A 391 -18.26 -15.22 2.65
CA GLU A 391 -17.59 -14.88 3.90
C GLU A 391 -16.09 -15.05 3.68
N ILE A 392 -15.29 -14.00 3.90
CA ILE A 392 -13.84 -14.09 3.74
C ILE A 392 -13.34 -15.07 4.80
N ARG A 393 -13.04 -16.31 4.39
CA ARG A 393 -12.83 -17.41 5.32
C ARG A 393 -11.54 -18.18 5.00
N TYR A 394 -10.73 -18.47 6.02
CA TYR A 394 -9.48 -19.22 5.86
C TYR A 394 -9.10 -20.05 7.09
N GLY A 395 -8.25 -21.05 6.89
CA GLY A 395 -7.80 -21.98 7.93
C GLY A 395 -7.60 -23.38 7.36
N ASN A 396 -7.02 -24.29 8.14
CA ASN A 396 -6.76 -25.66 7.70
C ASN A 396 -8.03 -26.54 7.57
N GLY A 397 -9.20 -26.03 8.00
CA GLY A 397 -10.49 -26.70 7.83
C GLY A 397 -10.73 -27.87 8.78
N LYS A 398 -9.89 -28.09 9.81
CA LYS A 398 -10.10 -29.15 10.81
C LYS A 398 -11.40 -28.98 11.61
N ALA A 399 -11.90 -27.76 11.71
CA ALA A 399 -13.27 -27.46 12.11
C ALA A 399 -13.83 -26.36 11.20
N ARG A 400 -15.15 -26.22 11.19
CA ARG A 400 -15.86 -25.18 10.45
C ARG A 400 -16.91 -24.55 11.34
N ILE A 401 -16.81 -23.25 11.59
CA ILE A 401 -17.89 -22.44 12.15
C ILE A 401 -19.14 -22.56 11.25
N VAL A 402 -20.24 -23.02 11.82
CA VAL A 402 -21.52 -23.23 11.10
C VAL A 402 -22.60 -22.27 11.53
N GLU A 403 -22.46 -21.66 12.72
CA GLU A 403 -23.44 -20.74 13.27
C GLU A 403 -22.74 -19.73 14.18
N TYR A 404 -23.16 -18.47 14.11
CA TYR A 404 -22.82 -17.46 15.09
C TYR A 404 -24.02 -16.54 15.35
N LYS A 405 -24.08 -15.95 16.55
CA LYS A 405 -25.11 -14.96 16.88
C LYS A 405 -24.63 -13.98 17.94
N LEU A 406 -25.19 -12.77 17.90
CA LEU A 406 -24.93 -11.70 18.85
C LEU A 406 -26.18 -11.47 19.69
N THR A 407 -26.05 -11.50 21.01
CA THR A 407 -27.18 -11.25 21.92
C THR A 407 -26.86 -10.21 22.98
N ASP A 408 -27.88 -9.45 23.39
CA ASP A 408 -27.83 -8.53 24.53
C ASP A 408 -27.85 -9.28 25.89
N GLU A 409 -27.94 -8.53 26.99
CA GLU A 409 -28.07 -9.09 28.35
C GLU A 409 -29.38 -9.88 28.59
N LEU A 410 -30.43 -9.51 27.86
CA LEU A 410 -31.75 -10.16 27.90
C LEU A 410 -31.84 -11.36 26.97
N LYS A 411 -30.74 -11.72 26.28
CA LYS A 411 -30.62 -12.79 25.29
C LYS A 411 -31.41 -12.55 24.00
N ASN A 412 -31.80 -11.31 23.70
CA ASN A 412 -32.36 -10.97 22.41
C ASN A 412 -31.24 -10.83 21.38
N GLU A 413 -31.48 -11.32 20.17
CA GLU A 413 -30.53 -11.14 19.07
C GLU A 413 -30.53 -9.70 18.57
N SER A 414 -29.34 -9.10 18.48
CA SER A 414 -29.18 -7.72 18.05
C SER A 414 -27.80 -7.51 17.45
N THR A 415 -27.70 -6.58 16.49
CA THR A 415 -26.45 -6.00 16.00
C THR A 415 -26.25 -4.57 16.49
N VAL A 416 -27.17 -4.05 17.29
CA VAL A 416 -27.14 -2.69 17.84
C VAL A 416 -27.02 -2.77 19.37
N PHE A 417 -26.02 -2.10 19.93
CA PHE A 417 -25.72 -2.15 21.37
C PHE A 417 -25.46 -0.76 21.94
N LYS A 418 -25.85 -0.55 23.20
CA LYS A 418 -25.50 0.69 23.90
C LYS A 418 -24.08 0.61 24.46
N THR A 419 -23.42 1.75 24.51
CA THR A 419 -22.16 1.88 25.24
C THR A 419 -22.36 1.51 26.71
N GLY A 420 -21.49 0.66 27.25
CA GLY A 420 -21.55 0.12 28.60
C GLY A 420 -22.37 -1.17 28.76
N GLU A 421 -23.18 -1.54 27.76
CA GLU A 421 -23.97 -2.77 27.78
C GLU A 421 -23.11 -4.00 27.44
N LYS A 422 -23.47 -5.16 27.97
CA LYS A 422 -22.78 -6.42 27.67
C LYS A 422 -23.26 -7.03 26.36
N ILE A 423 -22.33 -7.36 25.49
CA ILE A 423 -22.54 -8.17 24.28
C ILE A 423 -22.12 -9.63 24.54
N ASN A 424 -22.93 -10.58 24.07
CA ASN A 424 -22.59 -12.01 24.10
C ASN A 424 -22.48 -12.53 22.66
N ILE A 425 -21.30 -13.05 22.33
CA ILE A 425 -20.95 -13.59 21.01
C ILE A 425 -20.98 -15.10 21.11
N HIS A 426 -21.96 -15.73 20.47
CA HIS A 426 -22.10 -17.18 20.43
C HIS A 426 -21.56 -17.72 19.12
N LEU A 427 -20.87 -18.85 19.18
CA LEU A 427 -20.28 -19.53 18.03
C LEU A 427 -20.46 -21.04 18.16
N LYS A 428 -20.86 -21.70 17.07
CA LYS A 428 -20.85 -23.15 16.93
C LYS A 428 -19.99 -23.56 15.74
N ALA A 429 -19.19 -24.60 15.91
CA ALA A 429 -18.37 -25.15 14.85
C ALA A 429 -18.37 -26.68 14.84
N GLU A 430 -18.46 -27.25 13.65
CA GLU A 430 -18.38 -28.70 13.41
C GLU A 430 -16.92 -29.12 13.23
N VAL A 431 -16.49 -30.16 13.93
CA VAL A 431 -15.10 -30.64 13.90
C VAL A 431 -14.94 -31.79 12.91
N SER A 432 -14.16 -31.57 11.85
CA SER A 432 -13.89 -32.52 10.77
C SER A 432 -12.62 -33.35 10.98
N ASP A 433 -11.70 -32.88 11.83
CA ASP A 433 -10.47 -33.58 12.24
C ASP A 433 -10.06 -33.16 13.66
N THR A 434 -9.27 -33.97 14.36
CA THR A 434 -8.93 -33.75 15.77
C THR A 434 -8.17 -32.43 15.98
N ILE A 435 -8.65 -31.63 16.94
CA ILE A 435 -8.05 -30.37 17.39
C ILE A 435 -7.63 -30.55 18.84
N ASN A 436 -6.36 -30.36 19.15
CA ASN A 436 -5.83 -30.70 20.47
C ASN A 436 -6.13 -29.63 21.52
N VAL A 437 -5.96 -28.35 21.17
CA VAL A 437 -6.26 -27.22 22.07
C VAL A 437 -7.03 -26.16 21.29
N PRO A 438 -8.37 -26.33 21.12
CA PRO A 438 -9.18 -25.37 20.40
C PRO A 438 -9.31 -24.06 21.17
N VAL A 439 -9.00 -22.96 20.51
CA VAL A 439 -9.12 -21.60 21.05
C VAL A 439 -9.98 -20.78 20.11
N VAL A 440 -11.13 -20.30 20.60
CA VAL A 440 -12.08 -19.47 19.85
C VAL A 440 -11.75 -18.01 20.10
N GLY A 441 -11.61 -17.23 19.03
CA GLY A 441 -11.23 -15.82 19.08
C GLY A 441 -12.23 -14.91 18.38
N VAL A 442 -12.24 -13.65 18.84
CA VAL A 442 -13.04 -12.56 18.27
C VAL A 442 -12.15 -11.34 18.09
N ILE A 443 -12.34 -10.62 16.99
CA ILE A 443 -11.68 -9.33 16.71
C ILE A 443 -12.75 -8.34 16.29
N ILE A 444 -12.72 -7.14 16.86
CA ILE A 444 -13.59 -6.02 16.51
C ILE A 444 -12.76 -4.96 15.81
N LYS A 445 -13.22 -4.51 14.64
CA LYS A 445 -12.54 -3.54 13.79
C LYS A 445 -13.41 -2.34 13.49
N THR A 446 -12.82 -1.19 13.23
CA THR A 446 -13.55 -0.05 12.66
C THR A 446 -13.92 -0.30 11.20
N ILE A 447 -14.81 0.54 10.62
CA ILE A 447 -15.06 0.56 9.17
C ILE A 447 -13.81 0.82 8.31
N ASN A 448 -12.75 1.39 8.92
CA ASN A 448 -11.47 1.66 8.29
C ASN A 448 -10.43 0.54 8.52
N GLY A 449 -10.88 -0.63 9.02
CA GLY A 449 -10.03 -1.81 9.20
C GLY A 449 -9.06 -1.77 10.40
N ILE A 450 -9.10 -0.71 11.22
CA ILE A 450 -8.31 -0.63 12.47
C ILE A 450 -8.86 -1.65 13.47
N GLU A 451 -8.02 -2.57 13.95
CA GLU A 451 -8.37 -3.50 15.02
C GLU A 451 -8.45 -2.76 16.36
N VAL A 452 -9.65 -2.66 16.92
CA VAL A 452 -9.91 -1.89 18.14
C VAL A 452 -9.83 -2.78 19.37
N PHE A 453 -10.23 -4.05 19.22
CA PHE A 453 -10.20 -5.01 20.30
C PHE A 453 -10.08 -6.44 19.76
N GLY A 454 -9.35 -7.30 20.46
CA GLY A 454 -9.25 -8.72 20.14
C GLY A 454 -9.08 -9.54 21.41
N THR A 455 -9.78 -10.66 21.50
CA THR A 455 -9.63 -11.61 22.60
C THR A 455 -9.90 -13.03 22.13
N ASN A 456 -9.66 -14.00 22.99
CA ASN A 456 -9.99 -15.40 22.74
C ASN A 456 -10.23 -16.16 24.04
N THR A 457 -10.79 -17.35 23.93
CA THR A 457 -11.13 -18.20 25.08
C THR A 457 -9.93 -18.47 25.99
N LYS A 458 -8.72 -18.61 25.44
CA LYS A 458 -7.50 -18.82 26.24
C LYS A 458 -7.08 -17.57 27.03
N ILE A 459 -7.10 -16.38 26.41
CA ILE A 459 -6.83 -15.10 27.10
C ILE A 459 -7.85 -14.87 28.22
N LEU A 460 -9.10 -15.27 28.00
CA LEU A 460 -10.18 -15.19 28.99
C LEU A 460 -10.13 -16.30 30.06
N GLY A 461 -9.09 -17.13 30.07
CA GLY A 461 -8.88 -18.15 31.10
C GLY A 461 -9.75 -19.40 30.96
N CYS A 462 -10.36 -19.63 29.79
CA CYS A 462 -11.11 -20.85 29.53
C CYS A 462 -10.14 -22.00 29.22
N GLU A 463 -10.24 -23.09 29.98
CA GLU A 463 -9.52 -24.32 29.70
C GLU A 463 -10.19 -25.07 28.55
N SER A 464 -9.38 -25.58 27.64
CA SER A 464 -9.86 -26.28 26.45
C SER A 464 -9.13 -27.61 26.30
N THR A 465 -9.89 -28.66 26.04
CA THR A 465 -9.40 -30.03 25.86
C THR A 465 -9.45 -30.44 24.40
N THR A 466 -8.78 -31.54 24.05
CA THR A 466 -8.85 -32.12 22.71
C THR A 466 -10.30 -32.37 22.30
N VAL A 467 -10.66 -31.90 21.10
CA VAL A 467 -11.95 -32.16 20.46
C VAL A 467 -11.71 -33.04 19.24
N VAL A 468 -12.34 -34.21 19.24
CA VAL A 468 -12.20 -35.22 18.19
C VAL A 468 -13.19 -35.00 17.05
N LYS A 469 -12.89 -35.60 15.89
CA LYS A 469 -13.75 -35.58 14.70
C LYS A 469 -15.19 -36.00 15.02
N GLY A 470 -16.16 -35.26 14.47
CA GLY A 470 -17.60 -35.51 14.61
C GLY A 470 -18.25 -34.78 15.78
N ASN A 471 -17.48 -34.18 16.68
CA ASN A 471 -18.00 -33.35 17.76
C ASN A 471 -18.20 -31.89 17.30
N MET A 472 -18.89 -31.11 18.13
CA MET A 472 -19.02 -29.66 17.93
C MET A 472 -18.31 -28.87 19.02
N ILE A 473 -17.77 -27.72 18.63
CA ILE A 473 -17.29 -26.66 19.53
C ILE A 473 -18.41 -25.65 19.67
N CYS A 474 -18.86 -25.40 20.90
CA CYS A 474 -19.80 -24.33 21.23
C CYS A 474 -19.10 -23.36 22.18
N SER A 475 -19.08 -22.08 21.84
CA SER A 475 -18.43 -21.04 22.64
C SER A 475 -19.34 -19.84 22.81
N GLU A 476 -19.29 -19.23 24.00
CA GLU A 476 -19.90 -17.94 24.31
C GLU A 476 -18.81 -17.01 24.83
N ILE A 477 -18.61 -15.87 24.18
CA ILE A 477 -17.68 -14.82 24.62
C ILE A 477 -18.49 -13.59 25.00
N SER A 478 -18.42 -13.23 26.27
CA SER A 478 -19.12 -12.10 26.87
C SER A 478 -18.18 -10.90 27.06
N LEU A 479 -18.54 -9.72 26.54
CA LEU A 479 -17.70 -8.51 26.63
C LEU A 479 -18.55 -7.26 26.96
N PRO A 480 -18.04 -6.31 27.76
CA PRO A 480 -18.67 -5.00 27.89
C PRO A 480 -18.38 -4.12 26.66
N MET A 481 -19.40 -3.43 26.14
CA MET A 481 -19.29 -2.57 24.96
C MET A 481 -18.79 -1.18 25.34
N TYR A 482 -17.48 -0.99 25.48
CA TYR A 482 -16.85 0.31 25.78
C TYR A 482 -16.35 1.04 24.53
N LEU A 483 -16.95 0.78 23.37
CA LEU A 483 -16.63 1.51 22.15
C LEU A 483 -17.44 2.80 22.08
N ASN A 484 -16.91 3.81 21.37
CA ASN A 484 -17.69 5.01 21.07
C ASN A 484 -18.80 4.74 20.06
N GLU A 485 -19.71 5.70 19.90
CA GLU A 485 -20.75 5.63 18.87
C GLU A 485 -20.14 5.42 17.48
N GLY A 486 -20.62 4.43 16.75
CA GLY A 486 -20.10 4.08 15.43
C GLY A 486 -20.49 2.69 14.95
N THR A 487 -20.01 2.34 13.77
CA THR A 487 -20.14 1.00 13.19
C THR A 487 -18.79 0.29 13.23
N TYR A 488 -18.82 -0.96 13.67
CA TYR A 488 -17.65 -1.81 13.80
C TYR A 488 -17.91 -3.15 13.12
N PHE A 489 -16.87 -3.83 12.63
CA PHE A 489 -16.96 -5.17 12.06
C PHE A 489 -16.45 -6.22 13.04
N LEU A 490 -17.07 -7.39 13.02
CA LEU A 490 -16.72 -8.53 13.85
C LEU A 490 -16.08 -9.64 13.01
N THR A 491 -14.91 -10.08 13.40
CA THR A 491 -14.21 -11.25 12.86
C THR A 491 -14.24 -12.37 13.90
N LEU A 492 -14.50 -13.59 13.47
CA LEU A 492 -14.56 -14.80 14.31
C LEU A 492 -13.50 -15.81 13.87
N GLY A 493 -12.96 -16.60 14.80
CA GLY A 493 -12.07 -17.69 14.41
C GLY A 493 -11.79 -18.74 15.47
N ILE A 494 -11.18 -19.83 15.04
CA ILE A 494 -10.76 -20.98 15.81
C ILE A 494 -9.30 -21.25 15.46
N THR A 495 -8.49 -21.46 16.49
CA THR A 495 -7.09 -21.87 16.37
C THR A 495 -6.85 -23.14 17.16
N ASP A 496 -5.90 -23.96 16.72
CA ASP A 496 -5.31 -25.02 17.53
C ASP A 496 -4.01 -24.47 18.12
N GLN A 497 -3.90 -24.47 19.45
CA GLN A 497 -2.72 -23.97 20.16
C GLN A 497 -1.91 -25.09 20.85
N SER A 498 -1.92 -26.29 20.27
CA SER A 498 -1.08 -27.38 20.75
C SER A 498 0.41 -27.17 20.45
N ASN A 499 1.27 -27.81 21.24
CA ASN A 499 2.72 -27.88 21.03
C ASN A 499 3.47 -26.53 20.96
N GLY A 500 2.88 -25.43 21.43
CA GLY A 500 3.50 -24.10 21.41
C GLY A 500 3.38 -23.36 20.07
N GLU A 501 2.70 -23.93 19.08
CA GLU A 501 2.38 -23.28 17.81
C GLU A 501 0.91 -22.91 17.76
N THR A 502 0.58 -21.79 17.11
CA THR A 502 -0.82 -21.38 16.88
C THR A 502 -1.17 -21.61 15.41
N VAL A 503 -1.99 -22.61 15.15
CA VAL A 503 -2.44 -22.95 13.80
C VAL A 503 -3.87 -22.46 13.62
N THR A 504 -4.12 -21.68 12.56
CA THR A 504 -5.49 -21.23 12.25
C THR A 504 -6.29 -22.39 11.70
N VAL A 505 -7.36 -22.76 12.40
CA VAL A 505 -8.25 -23.86 12.01
C VAL A 505 -9.32 -23.36 11.07
N ASP A 506 -10.00 -22.29 11.45
CA ASP A 506 -11.05 -21.67 10.66
C ASP A 506 -11.26 -20.24 11.14
N ARG A 507 -11.32 -19.29 10.24
CA ARG A 507 -11.47 -17.88 10.57
C ARG A 507 -12.33 -17.24 9.51
N MET A 508 -13.36 -16.53 9.95
CA MET A 508 -14.27 -15.78 9.10
C MET A 508 -14.08 -14.29 9.41
N ILE A 509 -13.66 -13.53 8.41
CA ILE A 509 -13.36 -12.10 8.51
C ILE A 509 -14.64 -11.30 8.29
N ASP A 510 -14.85 -10.32 9.16
CA ASP A 510 -15.90 -9.30 9.07
C ASP A 510 -17.29 -9.90 8.79
N VAL A 511 -17.61 -10.99 9.50
CA VAL A 511 -18.85 -11.78 9.33
C VAL A 511 -20.11 -10.97 9.54
N THR A 512 -20.04 -9.96 10.39
CA THR A 512 -21.17 -9.08 10.70
C THR A 512 -20.67 -7.74 11.23
N PHE A 513 -21.59 -6.81 11.45
CA PHE A 513 -21.30 -5.52 12.04
C PHE A 513 -21.97 -5.35 13.41
N ILE A 514 -21.38 -4.48 14.22
CA ILE A 514 -21.86 -4.04 15.52
C ILE A 514 -22.04 -2.53 15.42
N ARG A 515 -23.28 -2.06 15.57
CA ARG A 515 -23.59 -0.63 15.67
C ARG A 515 -23.66 -0.24 17.14
N VAL A 516 -22.76 0.63 17.56
CA VAL A 516 -22.72 1.13 18.92
C VAL A 516 -23.41 2.49 18.98
N VAL A 517 -24.30 2.66 19.94
CA VAL A 517 -24.96 3.94 20.24
C VAL A 517 -24.55 4.41 21.64
N SER A 518 -24.40 5.71 21.81
CA SER A 518 -23.99 6.32 23.09
C SER A 518 -24.93 7.46 23.48
N GLU A 519 -25.25 7.56 24.77
CA GLU A 519 -25.97 8.71 25.34
C GLU A 519 -25.00 9.84 25.75
N THR A 520 -23.72 9.51 25.98
CA THR A 520 -22.65 10.45 26.31
C THR A 520 -21.75 10.69 25.10
N LYS A 521 -21.52 11.97 24.76
CA LYS A 521 -20.63 12.34 23.66
C LYS A 521 -19.18 12.33 24.16
N SER A 522 -18.34 11.52 23.54
CA SER A 522 -16.90 11.50 23.78
C SER A 522 -16.14 11.39 22.45
N ILE A 523 -14.87 11.79 22.43
CA ILE A 523 -14.02 11.77 21.24
C ILE A 523 -13.03 10.61 21.36
N GLY A 524 -12.82 9.86 20.27
CA GLY A 524 -11.88 8.73 20.21
C GLY A 524 -12.56 7.42 19.80
N LEU A 525 -11.84 6.30 19.86
CA LEU A 525 -12.36 4.98 19.49
C LEU A 525 -13.07 4.25 20.64
N VAL A 526 -12.68 4.57 21.88
CA VAL A 526 -13.13 3.90 23.10
C VAL A 526 -13.83 4.93 23.98
N ASN A 527 -15.01 4.56 24.47
CA ASN A 527 -15.68 5.25 25.56
C ASN A 527 -15.32 4.55 26.87
N LEU A 528 -14.45 5.17 27.66
CA LEU A 528 -14.02 4.63 28.96
C LEU A 528 -15.13 4.60 30.01
N ASN A 529 -16.35 5.03 29.66
CA ASN A 529 -17.49 5.20 30.55
C ASN A 529 -17.15 6.10 31.75
N LEU A 530 -16.33 7.12 31.50
CA LEU A 530 -15.93 8.12 32.49
C LEU A 530 -16.85 9.34 32.37
N GLY A 531 -17.46 9.73 33.48
CA GLY A 531 -18.12 11.03 33.61
C GLY A 531 -17.12 12.16 33.87
N GLY A 532 -17.56 13.41 33.69
CA GLY A 532 -16.77 14.59 34.01
C GLY A 532 -17.64 15.82 34.23
N GLU A 533 -17.17 16.71 35.09
CA GLU A 533 -17.76 18.04 35.30
C GLU A 533 -16.79 19.10 34.77
N ALA A 534 -17.30 20.13 34.12
CA ALA A 534 -16.51 21.24 33.61
C ALA A 534 -17.08 22.57 34.09
N LYS A 535 -16.20 23.46 34.56
CA LYS A 535 -16.54 24.85 34.87
C LYS A 535 -15.61 25.76 34.06
N ILE A 536 -16.20 26.73 33.37
CA ILE A 536 -15.48 27.81 32.69
C ILE A 536 -15.93 29.13 33.31
N ASP A 537 -15.00 29.87 33.90
CA ASP A 537 -15.22 31.25 34.30
C ASP A 537 -14.56 32.15 33.25
N VAL A 538 -15.37 32.80 32.40
CA VAL A 538 -14.89 33.82 31.44
C VAL A 538 -14.94 35.17 32.14
N LYS A 539 -13.81 35.87 32.22
CA LYS A 539 -13.72 37.25 32.71
C LYS A 539 -13.81 38.25 31.58
#